data_AF-A0A0W0ZSH2-F1
#
_entry.id   AF-A0A0W0ZSH2-F1
#
_cell.length_a   1.000
_cell.length_b   1.000
_cell.length_c   1.000
_cell.angle_alpha   90.00
_cell.angle_beta   90.00
_cell.angle_gamma   90.00
#
_symmetry.space_group_name_H-M   'P 1'
#
loop_
_entity.id
_entity.type
_entity.pdbx_description
1 polymer ?
#
loop_
_entity_poly.entity_id
_entity_poly.type
_entity_poly.pdbx_seq_one_letter_code
_entity_poly.pdbx_strand_id
1 'polypeptide(L)'
;MQNRAKFSISTNEVPLPSKQLHQLFSKLQCNVWLERFVNYLNQSYETPIESVAVFHDWSMEQLHAALDYFSNSKFAGLVNAIFFYKMHPDQLFTDVIHSEKLISVQMRLEVLHYYIELMQQQLYEIALQNELTPGVDYFLHDEELPPGIMIETNEELKQMIQTAVKGLKLSSNLTHSKQVINYFYDLRRAYKFCFNPNRFIDAVMMLHQNLLSELLEQERNSIIFQEKMVAVYSQLTTTDCVDLYGHFSNNDTHSLLYTFFNIASGSTFEWLPLLNSEEKSAVIEVFNAICCVMEALRIELRKRYLLTEPYRYDVAKPKMEIDLRNRNAVFRVIQIYKRTHIIAGDVIEQLFQYMEQID
;
A
#
# COMPACT_ATOMS: atom_id res chain seq x y z
N MET A 1 -33.17 22.91 53.07
CA MET A 1 -33.52 23.48 51.75
C MET A 1 -32.35 23.22 50.81
N GLN A 2 -32.45 22.15 50.01
CA GLN A 2 -31.42 21.70 49.07
C GLN A 2 -31.81 22.16 47.66
N ASN A 3 -30.95 22.96 47.02
CA ASN A 3 -31.04 23.25 45.60
C ASN A 3 -30.30 22.15 44.81
N ARG A 4 -31.07 21.28 44.15
CA ARG A 4 -30.56 20.40 43.08
C ARG A 4 -30.59 21.19 41.77
N ALA A 5 -29.41 21.62 41.31
CA ALA A 5 -29.23 22.02 39.92
C ALA A 5 -29.35 20.76 39.04
N LYS A 6 -30.35 20.72 38.17
CA LYS A 6 -30.47 19.76 37.08
C LYS A 6 -29.43 20.13 36.02
N PHE A 7 -28.32 19.40 35.97
CA PHE A 7 -27.48 19.37 34.78
C PHE A 7 -28.09 18.37 33.81
N SER A 8 -28.81 18.89 32.82
CA SER A 8 -29.15 18.18 31.60
C SER A 8 -27.84 17.99 30.82
N ILE A 9 -27.28 16.78 30.86
CA ILE A 9 -26.21 16.40 29.95
C ILE A 9 -26.87 16.25 28.58
N SER A 10 -26.63 17.24 27.72
CA SER A 10 -26.85 17.11 26.28
C SER A 10 -26.03 15.91 25.81
N THR A 11 -26.71 14.82 25.49
CA THR A 11 -26.15 13.71 24.69
C THR A 11 -25.84 14.26 23.31
N ASN A 12 -24.63 14.80 23.17
CA ASN A 12 -24.09 15.21 21.88
C ASN A 12 -23.83 13.97 21.04
N GLU A 13 -24.58 13.90 19.95
CA GLU A 13 -24.16 13.47 18.61
C GLU A 13 -23.61 12.05 18.47
N VAL A 14 -24.50 11.16 18.04
CA VAL A 14 -24.17 9.92 17.33
C VAL A 14 -23.28 10.25 16.11
N PRO A 15 -22.18 9.54 15.86
CA PRO A 15 -21.23 9.91 14.81
C PRO A 15 -21.90 9.81 13.42
N LEU A 16 -21.94 10.93 12.70
CA LEU A 16 -22.48 11.06 11.34
C LEU A 16 -21.92 10.04 10.30
N PRO A 17 -20.67 9.53 10.38
CA PRO A 17 -20.12 8.63 9.36
C PRO A 17 -20.79 7.25 9.28
N SER A 18 -21.21 6.67 10.41
CA SER A 18 -21.68 5.26 10.45
C SER A 18 -23.03 5.06 9.76
N LYS A 19 -23.93 6.04 9.89
CA LYS A 19 -25.25 6.03 9.25
C LYS A 19 -25.17 6.16 7.73
N GLN A 20 -24.16 6.86 7.22
CA GLN A 20 -23.96 7.04 5.78
C GLN A 20 -23.39 5.76 5.14
N LEU A 21 -22.45 5.08 5.80
CA LEU A 21 -21.82 3.86 5.28
C LEU A 21 -22.83 2.70 5.17
N HIS A 22 -23.67 2.49 6.18
CA HIS A 22 -24.70 1.43 6.13
C HIS A 22 -25.67 1.60 4.95
N GLN A 23 -26.00 2.83 4.58
CA GLN A 23 -26.89 3.10 3.44
C GLN A 23 -26.32 2.64 2.10
N LEU A 24 -25.01 2.43 1.99
CA LEU A 24 -24.38 1.87 0.79
C LEU A 24 -24.91 0.45 0.51
N PHE A 25 -25.08 -0.37 1.54
CA PHE A 25 -25.42 -1.79 1.40
C PHE A 25 -26.93 -2.07 1.34
N SER A 26 -27.77 -1.02 1.35
CA SER A 26 -29.24 -1.14 1.42
C SER A 26 -29.90 -1.60 0.11
N LYS A 27 -29.28 -1.37 -1.06
CA LYS A 27 -29.79 -1.79 -2.38
C LYS A 27 -28.64 -2.14 -3.32
N LEU A 28 -28.75 -3.27 -4.02
CA LEU A 28 -27.78 -3.72 -5.01
C LEU A 28 -27.90 -2.90 -6.31
N GLN A 29 -27.38 -1.68 -6.29
CA GLN A 29 -27.30 -0.77 -7.43
C GLN A 29 -25.87 -0.22 -7.53
N CYS A 30 -25.04 -0.87 -8.36
CA CYS A 30 -23.60 -0.64 -8.43
C CYS A 30 -23.24 0.83 -8.76
N ASN A 31 -23.99 1.48 -9.65
CA ASN A 31 -23.81 2.90 -9.98
C ASN A 31 -24.07 3.82 -8.77
N VAL A 32 -25.20 3.63 -8.10
CA VAL A 32 -25.60 4.43 -6.93
C VAL A 32 -24.65 4.18 -5.77
N TRP A 33 -24.22 2.93 -5.60
CA TRP A 33 -23.23 2.55 -4.59
C TRP A 33 -21.92 3.30 -4.82
N LEU A 34 -21.37 3.22 -6.04
CA LEU A 34 -20.08 3.82 -6.37
C LEU A 34 -20.10 5.35 -6.27
N GLU A 35 -21.21 5.99 -6.68
CA GLU A 35 -21.42 7.43 -6.52
C GLU A 35 -21.44 7.84 -5.03
N ARG A 36 -22.23 7.13 -4.21
CA ARG A 36 -22.31 7.39 -2.77
C ARG A 36 -20.99 7.12 -2.07
N PHE A 37 -20.26 6.11 -2.49
CA PHE A 37 -18.95 5.77 -1.97
C PHE A 37 -17.92 6.86 -2.30
N VAL A 38 -17.91 7.37 -3.54
CA VAL A 38 -17.09 8.54 -3.92
C VAL A 38 -17.44 9.76 -3.08
N ASN A 39 -18.74 10.03 -2.86
CA ASN A 39 -19.18 11.14 -2.02
C ASN A 39 -18.74 10.97 -0.56
N TYR A 40 -18.79 9.75 -0.04
CA TYR A 40 -18.27 9.43 1.29
C TYR A 40 -16.77 9.70 1.39
N LEU A 41 -15.97 9.20 0.44
CA LEU A 41 -14.52 9.44 0.39
C LEU A 41 -14.17 10.93 0.25
N ASN A 42 -14.97 11.69 -0.48
CA ASN A 42 -14.77 13.13 -0.64
C ASN A 42 -15.08 13.93 0.63
N GLN A 43 -15.94 13.41 1.52
CA GLN A 43 -16.41 14.08 2.73
C GLN A 43 -15.67 13.60 4.00
N SER A 44 -15.02 12.44 3.96
CA SER A 44 -14.25 11.91 5.07
C SER A 44 -12.95 12.71 5.26
N TYR A 45 -12.89 13.51 6.33
CA TYR A 45 -11.66 14.14 6.81
C TYR A 45 -10.86 13.23 7.76
N GLU A 46 -11.45 12.11 8.16
CA GLU A 46 -10.89 11.12 9.09
C GLU A 46 -9.93 10.16 8.36
N THR A 47 -8.95 9.64 9.11
CA THR A 47 -8.01 8.65 8.56
C THR A 47 -8.75 7.34 8.20
N PRO A 48 -8.27 6.55 7.23
CA PRO A 48 -8.87 5.28 6.80
C PRO A 48 -9.16 4.31 7.95
N ILE A 49 -8.39 4.39 9.03
CA ILE A 49 -8.54 3.52 10.22
C ILE A 49 -9.71 3.99 11.09
N GLU A 50 -9.97 5.30 11.16
CA GLU A 50 -11.04 5.89 11.96
C GLU A 50 -12.40 5.78 11.25
N SER A 51 -12.43 5.94 9.93
CA SER A 51 -13.63 5.73 9.11
C SER A 51 -14.09 4.26 9.10
N VAL A 52 -13.13 3.36 9.35
CA VAL A 52 -13.13 1.91 9.57
C VAL A 52 -13.87 1.35 10.78
N ALA A 53 -13.78 2.07 11.91
CA ALA A 53 -14.37 1.65 13.18
C ALA A 53 -15.91 1.57 13.13
N VAL A 54 -16.50 2.06 12.04
CA VAL A 54 -17.93 2.12 11.77
C VAL A 54 -18.64 0.77 11.85
N PHE A 55 -18.00 -0.32 11.44
CA PHE A 55 -18.65 -1.64 11.40
C PHE A 55 -18.83 -2.29 12.79
N HIS A 56 -18.08 -1.86 13.81
CA HIS A 56 -18.20 -2.42 15.16
C HIS A 56 -19.57 -2.15 15.79
N ASP A 57 -20.20 -1.02 15.43
CA ASP A 57 -21.50 -0.62 15.96
C ASP A 57 -22.68 -1.17 15.12
N TRP A 58 -22.41 -2.02 14.12
CA TRP A 58 -23.45 -2.54 13.24
C TRP A 58 -24.21 -3.70 13.88
N SER A 59 -25.53 -3.69 13.69
CA SER A 59 -26.37 -4.83 14.06
C SER A 59 -26.13 -6.02 13.13
N MET A 60 -26.46 -7.22 13.61
CA MET A 60 -26.27 -8.47 12.86
C MET A 60 -26.95 -8.45 11.48
N GLU A 61 -28.11 -7.82 11.35
CA GLU A 61 -28.81 -7.68 10.05
C GLU A 61 -28.00 -6.83 9.07
N GLN A 62 -27.33 -5.78 9.56
CA GLN A 62 -26.52 -4.88 8.74
C GLN A 62 -25.21 -5.56 8.30
N LEU A 63 -24.60 -6.33 9.19
CA LEU A 63 -23.43 -7.14 8.86
C LEU A 63 -23.75 -8.19 7.79
N HIS A 64 -24.85 -8.94 7.94
CA HIS A 64 -25.28 -9.90 6.92
C HIS A 64 -25.56 -9.23 5.57
N ALA A 65 -26.30 -8.11 5.58
CA ALA A 65 -26.62 -7.39 4.35
C ALA A 65 -25.36 -6.94 3.60
N ALA A 66 -24.32 -6.49 4.31
CA ALA A 66 -23.07 -6.11 3.68
C ALA A 66 -22.24 -7.32 3.23
N LEU A 67 -22.19 -8.40 4.00
CA LEU A 67 -21.50 -9.64 3.60
C LEU A 67 -22.11 -10.23 2.32
N ASP A 68 -23.43 -10.25 2.23
CA ASP A 68 -24.17 -10.67 1.04
C ASP A 68 -23.88 -9.75 -0.15
N TYR A 69 -23.69 -8.45 0.10
CA TYR A 69 -23.34 -7.47 -0.92
C TYR A 69 -21.96 -7.73 -1.52
N PHE A 70 -20.94 -7.94 -0.67
CA PHE A 70 -19.57 -8.25 -1.10
C PHE A 70 -19.48 -9.61 -1.81
N SER A 71 -20.32 -10.56 -1.43
CA SER A 71 -20.42 -11.87 -2.06
C SER A 71 -21.23 -11.86 -3.38
N ASN A 72 -21.76 -10.70 -3.79
CA ASN A 72 -22.57 -10.59 -5.00
C ASN A 72 -21.71 -10.54 -6.26
N SER A 73 -21.95 -11.45 -7.21
CA SER A 73 -21.19 -11.54 -8.47
C SER A 73 -21.24 -10.28 -9.34
N LYS A 74 -22.33 -9.50 -9.33
CA LYS A 74 -22.41 -8.24 -10.09
C LYS A 74 -21.55 -7.16 -9.46
N PHE A 75 -21.55 -7.08 -8.13
CA PHE A 75 -20.71 -6.13 -7.42
C PHE A 75 -19.23 -6.52 -7.53
N ALA A 76 -18.91 -7.80 -7.38
CA ALA A 76 -17.56 -8.32 -7.63
C ALA A 76 -17.09 -8.03 -9.06
N GLY A 77 -17.97 -8.12 -10.05
CA GLY A 77 -17.69 -7.71 -11.43
C GLY A 77 -17.28 -6.24 -11.55
N LEU A 78 -17.95 -5.33 -10.83
CA LEU A 78 -17.55 -3.92 -10.77
C LEU A 78 -16.17 -3.76 -10.13
N VAL A 79 -15.92 -4.40 -8.98
CA VAL A 79 -14.64 -4.28 -8.26
C VAL A 79 -13.49 -4.83 -9.10
N ASN A 80 -13.69 -5.96 -9.75
CA ASN A 80 -12.71 -6.55 -10.68
C ASN A 80 -12.51 -5.69 -11.93
N ALA A 81 -13.54 -4.98 -12.42
CA ALA A 81 -13.38 -4.00 -13.49
C ALA A 81 -12.58 -2.76 -13.04
N ILE A 82 -12.76 -2.28 -11.80
CA ILE A 82 -11.92 -1.22 -11.22
C ILE A 82 -10.47 -1.71 -11.13
N PHE A 83 -10.24 -2.94 -10.68
CA PHE A 83 -8.93 -3.57 -10.65
C PHE A 83 -8.30 -3.64 -12.05
N PHE A 84 -9.06 -4.03 -13.07
CA PHE A 84 -8.60 -4.06 -14.46
C PHE A 84 -8.13 -2.69 -14.95
N TYR A 85 -8.96 -1.65 -14.78
CA TYR A 85 -8.63 -0.30 -15.25
C TYR A 85 -7.54 0.35 -14.39
N LYS A 86 -7.34 -0.07 -13.14
CA LYS A 86 -6.17 0.30 -12.33
C LYS A 86 -4.88 -0.12 -13.03
N MET A 87 -4.86 -1.31 -13.63
CA MET A 87 -3.71 -1.86 -14.36
C MET A 87 -3.58 -1.33 -15.79
N HIS A 88 -4.71 -1.00 -16.41
CA HIS A 88 -4.79 -0.53 -17.79
C HIS A 88 -5.65 0.76 -17.88
N PRO A 89 -5.19 1.89 -17.31
CA PRO A 89 -5.97 3.12 -17.24
C PRO A 89 -6.27 3.73 -18.61
N ASP A 90 -5.43 3.44 -19.60
CA ASP A 90 -5.60 3.81 -21.00
C ASP A 90 -6.86 3.19 -21.61
N GLN A 91 -7.20 1.95 -21.23
CA GLN A 91 -8.36 1.24 -21.77
C GLN A 91 -9.69 1.73 -21.20
N LEU A 92 -9.66 2.57 -20.16
CA LEU A 92 -10.86 3.19 -19.61
C LEU A 92 -11.45 4.22 -20.58
N PHE A 93 -10.68 4.75 -21.53
CA PHE A 93 -11.13 5.79 -22.46
C PHE A 93 -10.99 5.33 -23.91
N THR A 94 -11.88 5.81 -24.77
CA THR A 94 -11.82 5.53 -26.22
C THR A 94 -10.85 6.46 -26.94
N ASP A 95 -10.60 7.64 -26.39
CA ASP A 95 -9.74 8.66 -26.96
C ASP A 95 -8.33 8.57 -26.38
N VAL A 96 -7.32 8.98 -27.15
CA VAL A 96 -5.94 9.10 -26.67
C VAL A 96 -5.90 10.17 -25.57
N ILE A 97 -5.58 9.73 -24.36
CA ILE A 97 -5.48 10.59 -23.18
C ILE A 97 -4.02 10.91 -22.90
N HIS A 98 -3.72 12.17 -22.57
CA HIS A 98 -2.40 12.59 -22.11
C HIS A 98 -1.93 11.77 -20.90
N SER A 99 -0.65 11.42 -20.88
CA SER A 99 -0.02 10.58 -19.85
C SER A 99 -0.28 11.06 -18.42
N GLU A 100 -0.30 12.36 -18.19
CA GLU A 100 -0.58 12.95 -16.86
C GLU A 100 -2.01 12.68 -16.37
N LYS A 101 -2.98 12.79 -17.27
CA LYS A 101 -4.37 12.47 -16.96
C LYS A 101 -4.55 10.97 -16.72
N LEU A 102 -3.77 10.11 -17.39
CA LEU A 102 -3.74 8.68 -17.10
C LEU A 102 -3.18 8.39 -15.70
N ILE A 103 -2.11 9.08 -15.29
CA ILE A 103 -1.55 8.97 -13.93
C ILE A 103 -2.59 9.37 -12.88
N SER A 104 -3.27 10.51 -13.07
CA SER A 104 -4.33 10.96 -12.16
C SER A 104 -5.49 9.95 -12.08
N VAL A 105 -5.90 9.38 -13.21
CA VAL A 105 -6.93 8.34 -13.28
C VAL A 105 -6.50 7.09 -12.54
N GLN A 106 -5.27 6.62 -12.79
CA GLN A 106 -4.70 5.46 -12.12
C GLN A 106 -4.68 5.65 -10.60
N MET A 107 -4.20 6.79 -10.11
CA MET A 107 -4.19 7.10 -8.67
C MET A 107 -5.58 7.05 -8.05
N ARG A 108 -6.61 7.56 -8.74
CA ARG A 108 -8.00 7.53 -8.28
C ARG A 108 -8.59 6.12 -8.29
N LEU A 109 -8.28 5.32 -9.31
CA LEU A 109 -8.69 3.91 -9.40
C LEU A 109 -8.04 3.07 -8.30
N GLU A 110 -6.76 3.30 -8.01
CA GLU A 110 -6.08 2.69 -6.87
C GLU A 110 -6.75 3.05 -5.55
N VAL A 111 -7.11 4.32 -5.34
CA VAL A 111 -7.83 4.75 -4.14
C VAL A 111 -9.15 4.00 -4.02
N LEU A 112 -9.95 3.97 -5.10
CA LEU A 112 -11.24 3.29 -5.08
C LEU A 112 -11.10 1.79 -4.77
N HIS A 113 -10.23 1.09 -5.49
CA HIS A 113 -10.00 -0.35 -5.30
C HIS A 113 -9.54 -0.65 -3.87
N TYR A 114 -8.55 0.10 -3.38
CA TYR A 114 -8.01 -0.05 -2.04
C TYR A 114 -9.07 0.10 -0.93
N TYR A 115 -9.87 1.18 -0.95
CA TYR A 115 -10.86 1.38 0.11
C TYR A 115 -11.98 0.34 0.06
N ILE A 116 -12.30 -0.18 -1.13
CA ILE A 116 -13.26 -1.28 -1.27
C ILE A 116 -12.71 -2.55 -0.60
N GLU A 117 -11.45 -2.91 -0.88
CA GLU A 117 -10.78 -4.06 -0.25
C GLU A 117 -10.67 -3.90 1.27
N LEU A 118 -10.28 -2.71 1.74
CA LEU A 118 -10.15 -2.43 3.17
C LEU A 118 -11.49 -2.63 3.90
N MET A 119 -12.59 -2.10 3.34
CA MET A 119 -13.92 -2.30 3.90
C MET A 119 -14.31 -3.78 3.95
N GLN A 120 -14.00 -4.56 2.91
CA GLN A 120 -14.28 -5.99 2.88
C GLN A 120 -13.50 -6.73 3.97
N GLN A 121 -12.20 -6.47 4.10
CA GLN A 121 -11.34 -7.11 5.10
C GLN A 121 -11.84 -6.88 6.52
N GLN A 122 -12.15 -5.63 6.87
CA GLN A 122 -12.64 -5.30 8.22
C GLN A 122 -14.04 -5.85 8.47
N LEU A 123 -14.92 -5.84 7.47
CA LEU A 123 -16.22 -6.48 7.59
C LEU A 123 -16.06 -7.98 7.87
N TYR A 124 -15.12 -8.66 7.20
CA TYR A 124 -14.86 -10.08 7.42
C TYR A 124 -14.27 -10.35 8.81
N GLU A 125 -13.36 -9.51 9.28
CA GLU A 125 -12.82 -9.59 10.64
C GLU A 125 -13.92 -9.45 11.70
N ILE A 126 -14.80 -8.46 11.55
CA ILE A 126 -15.92 -8.22 12.48
C ILE A 126 -16.96 -9.33 12.38
N ALA A 127 -17.22 -9.86 11.18
CA ALA A 127 -18.09 -11.01 10.98
C ALA A 127 -17.57 -12.22 11.77
N LEU A 128 -16.28 -12.53 11.64
CA LEU A 128 -15.65 -13.63 12.39
C LEU A 128 -15.72 -13.42 13.91
N GLN A 129 -15.52 -12.19 14.38
CA GLN A 129 -15.70 -11.85 15.81
C GLN A 129 -17.13 -12.06 16.31
N ASN A 130 -18.13 -11.92 15.43
CA ASN A 130 -19.54 -12.17 15.71
C ASN A 130 -20.01 -13.58 15.31
N GLU A 131 -19.07 -14.51 15.10
CA GLU A 131 -19.33 -15.91 14.72
C GLU A 131 -20.10 -16.07 13.39
N LEU A 132 -20.03 -15.04 12.52
CA LEU A 132 -20.55 -15.10 11.16
C LEU A 132 -19.47 -15.60 10.21
N THR A 133 -19.88 -16.46 9.28
CA THR A 133 -18.99 -16.94 8.22
C THR A 133 -19.12 -16.01 7.01
N PRO A 134 -18.05 -15.33 6.58
CA PRO A 134 -18.08 -14.56 5.35
C PRO A 134 -18.41 -15.46 4.15
N GLY A 135 -19.08 -14.88 3.14
CA GLY A 135 -19.35 -15.58 1.89
C GLY A 135 -18.10 -15.80 1.05
N VAL A 136 -18.29 -16.35 -0.15
CA VAL A 136 -17.19 -16.58 -1.09
C VAL A 136 -16.64 -15.24 -1.56
N ASP A 137 -15.33 -15.08 -1.43
CA ASP A 137 -14.61 -13.93 -1.94
C ASP A 137 -14.39 -14.06 -3.45
N TYR A 138 -14.92 -13.10 -4.21
CA TYR A 138 -14.83 -13.05 -5.66
C TYR A 138 -13.86 -11.96 -6.15
N PHE A 139 -13.17 -11.26 -5.24
CA PHE A 139 -12.36 -10.11 -5.58
C PHE A 139 -10.95 -10.53 -6.02
N LEU A 140 -10.39 -9.75 -6.94
CA LEU A 140 -8.98 -9.85 -7.31
C LEU A 140 -8.15 -8.91 -6.43
N HIS A 141 -7.22 -9.50 -5.69
CA HIS A 141 -6.34 -8.82 -4.73
C HIS A 141 -4.86 -8.73 -5.19
N ASP A 142 -4.59 -9.08 -6.45
CA ASP A 142 -3.24 -9.05 -7.02
C ASP A 142 -2.93 -7.70 -7.69
N GLU A 143 -1.71 -7.45 -8.14
CA GLU A 143 -1.37 -6.25 -8.95
C GLU A 143 -1.19 -6.66 -10.40
N GLU A 144 -1.12 -7.95 -10.71
CA GLU A 144 -0.93 -8.42 -12.07
C GLU A 144 -1.84 -9.62 -12.27
N LEU A 145 -2.42 -9.72 -13.46
CA LEU A 145 -3.15 -10.89 -13.86
C LEU A 145 -2.16 -11.96 -14.34
N PRO A 146 -2.30 -13.22 -13.91
CA PRO A 146 -1.54 -14.31 -14.49
C PRO A 146 -1.72 -14.35 -16.01
N PRO A 147 -0.67 -14.71 -16.79
CA PRO A 147 -0.78 -14.83 -18.23
C PRO A 147 -1.94 -15.74 -18.65
N GLY A 148 -2.79 -15.26 -19.56
CA GLY A 148 -3.96 -15.99 -20.06
C GLY A 148 -5.26 -15.76 -19.30
N ILE A 149 -5.25 -14.99 -18.20
CA ILE A 149 -6.46 -14.55 -17.49
C ILE A 149 -6.87 -13.17 -18.01
N MET A 150 -8.14 -13.04 -18.41
CA MET A 150 -8.73 -11.78 -18.89
C MET A 150 -9.94 -11.43 -18.03
N ILE A 151 -10.10 -10.15 -17.72
CA ILE A 151 -11.30 -9.63 -17.05
C ILE A 151 -12.29 -9.18 -18.11
N GLU A 152 -13.51 -9.72 -18.07
CA GLU A 152 -14.59 -9.27 -18.94
C GLU A 152 -15.11 -7.92 -18.41
N THR A 153 -14.74 -6.83 -19.09
CA THR A 153 -15.31 -5.51 -18.84
C THR A 153 -16.40 -5.21 -19.86
N ASN A 154 -17.49 -4.58 -19.43
CA ASN A 154 -18.53 -4.08 -20.33
C ASN A 154 -18.61 -2.54 -20.30
N GLU A 155 -19.27 -1.96 -21.31
CA GLU A 155 -19.38 -0.50 -21.45
C GLU A 155 -20.17 0.16 -20.31
N GLU A 156 -21.10 -0.56 -19.69
CA GLU A 156 -21.88 -0.05 -18.56
C GLU A 156 -20.98 0.17 -17.34
N LEU A 157 -20.15 -0.81 -16.97
CA LEU A 157 -19.16 -0.69 -15.89
C LEU A 157 -18.13 0.39 -16.19
N LYS A 158 -17.67 0.46 -17.45
CA LYS A 158 -16.73 1.50 -17.91
C LYS A 158 -17.28 2.91 -17.65
N GLN A 159 -18.53 3.17 -18.02
CA GLN A 159 -19.18 4.47 -17.79
C GLN A 159 -19.35 4.80 -16.30
N MET A 160 -19.73 3.79 -15.48
CA MET A 160 -19.83 3.95 -14.03
C MET A 160 -18.49 4.35 -13.41
N ILE A 161 -17.42 3.63 -13.79
CA ILE A 161 -16.06 3.87 -13.28
C ILE A 161 -15.53 5.23 -13.74
N GLN A 162 -15.73 5.61 -14.99
CA GLN A 162 -15.37 6.95 -15.49
C GLN A 162 -16.05 8.06 -14.68
N THR A 163 -17.33 7.89 -14.34
CA THR A 163 -18.09 8.86 -13.55
C THR A 163 -17.53 8.97 -12.14
N ALA A 164 -17.24 7.83 -11.51
CA ALA A 164 -16.66 7.77 -10.17
C ALA A 164 -15.27 8.42 -10.10
N VAL A 165 -14.40 8.10 -11.05
CA VAL A 165 -13.04 8.66 -11.14
C VAL A 165 -13.09 10.18 -11.33
N LYS A 166 -14.02 10.70 -12.15
CA LYS A 166 -14.20 12.15 -12.33
C LYS A 166 -14.69 12.83 -11.05
N GLY A 167 -15.56 12.18 -10.29
CA GLY A 167 -16.14 12.71 -9.06
C GLY A 167 -15.21 12.66 -7.84
N LEU A 168 -14.18 11.81 -7.84
CA LEU A 168 -13.26 11.66 -6.71
C LEU A 168 -12.25 12.81 -6.64
N LYS A 169 -12.22 13.50 -5.49
CA LYS A 169 -11.28 14.56 -5.16
C LYS A 169 -10.10 13.97 -4.39
N LEU A 170 -8.90 14.09 -4.94
CA LEU A 170 -7.66 13.71 -4.25
C LEU A 170 -7.35 14.79 -3.20
N SER A 171 -7.76 14.59 -1.95
CA SER A 171 -7.31 15.45 -0.85
C SER A 171 -5.96 14.96 -0.33
N SER A 172 -5.09 15.88 0.11
CA SER A 172 -3.75 15.56 0.62
C SER A 172 -3.76 14.55 1.78
N ASN A 173 -4.80 14.57 2.63
CA ASN A 173 -4.96 13.66 3.77
C ASN A 173 -5.27 12.21 3.36
N LEU A 174 -6.08 12.01 2.30
CA LEU A 174 -6.30 10.68 1.73
C LEU A 174 -5.00 10.11 1.14
N THR A 175 -4.14 10.97 0.60
CA THR A 175 -2.83 10.59 0.06
C THR A 175 -1.83 10.25 1.17
N HIS A 176 -1.80 10.98 2.29
CA HIS A 176 -0.85 10.75 3.39
C HIS A 176 -1.15 9.49 4.21
N SER A 177 -2.43 9.19 4.44
CA SER A 177 -2.84 7.95 5.12
C SER A 177 -2.73 6.72 4.21
N LYS A 178 -3.02 6.88 2.90
CA LYS A 178 -2.68 5.91 1.85
C LYS A 178 -1.19 5.64 1.80
N GLN A 179 -0.32 6.65 1.94
CA GLN A 179 1.14 6.48 1.89
C GLN A 179 1.63 5.49 2.96
N VAL A 180 1.29 5.69 4.23
CA VAL A 180 1.77 4.82 5.32
C VAL A 180 1.25 3.38 5.19
N ILE A 181 -0.04 3.19 4.91
CA ILE A 181 -0.63 1.85 4.79
C ILE A 181 -0.17 1.15 3.49
N ASN A 182 -0.03 1.89 2.38
CA ASN A 182 0.51 1.33 1.14
C ASN A 182 1.95 0.86 1.30
N TYR A 183 2.80 1.60 2.02
CA TYR A 183 4.19 1.17 2.23
C TYR A 183 4.27 -0.20 2.90
N PHE A 184 3.42 -0.47 3.90
CA PHE A 184 3.40 -1.77 4.57
C PHE A 184 2.72 -2.84 3.74
N TYR A 185 1.66 -2.50 3.04
CA TYR A 185 1.00 -3.41 2.12
C TYR A 185 1.99 -3.90 1.05
N ASP A 186 2.77 -3.00 0.45
CA ASP A 186 3.76 -3.33 -0.56
C ASP A 186 4.90 -4.20 -0.02
N LEU A 187 5.36 -3.92 1.21
CA LEU A 187 6.34 -4.76 1.91
C LEU A 187 5.79 -6.17 2.19
N ARG A 188 4.59 -6.30 2.78
CA ARG A 188 3.97 -7.60 3.08
C ARG A 188 3.73 -8.41 1.82
N ARG A 189 3.34 -7.73 0.75
CA ARG A 189 2.96 -8.40 -0.48
C ARG A 189 4.13 -8.95 -1.27
N ALA A 190 5.35 -8.50 -1.00
CA ALA A 190 6.54 -9.20 -1.45
C ALA A 190 6.63 -10.65 -0.93
N TYR A 191 5.86 -11.00 0.11
CA TYR A 191 5.80 -12.33 0.71
C TYR A 191 4.51 -13.10 0.39
N LYS A 192 3.59 -12.55 -0.41
CA LYS A 192 2.33 -13.21 -0.77
C LYS A 192 2.62 -14.42 -1.68
N PHE A 193 2.23 -15.63 -1.25
CA PHE A 193 2.49 -16.94 -1.87
C PHE A 193 3.95 -17.39 -1.93
N CYS A 194 4.84 -16.58 -2.52
CA CYS A 194 6.27 -16.83 -2.54
C CYS A 194 7.04 -15.50 -2.53
N PHE A 195 8.21 -15.49 -1.91
CA PHE A 195 9.00 -14.28 -1.82
C PHE A 195 9.42 -13.76 -3.21
N ASN A 196 9.16 -12.48 -3.46
CA ASN A 196 9.58 -11.76 -4.65
C ASN A 196 10.61 -10.67 -4.26
N PRO A 197 11.91 -10.89 -4.53
CA PRO A 197 12.96 -9.96 -4.11
C PRO A 197 12.88 -8.61 -4.83
N ASN A 198 12.46 -8.57 -6.10
CA ASN A 198 12.31 -7.31 -6.83
C ASN A 198 11.23 -6.44 -6.20
N ARG A 199 10.08 -7.04 -5.87
CA ARG A 199 8.98 -6.32 -5.23
C ARG A 199 9.37 -5.78 -3.87
N PHE A 200 10.10 -6.58 -3.09
CA PHE A 200 10.60 -6.16 -1.79
C PHE A 200 11.56 -4.97 -1.91
N ILE A 201 12.53 -5.05 -2.83
CA ILE A 201 13.48 -3.97 -3.11
C ILE A 201 12.76 -2.71 -3.56
N ASP A 202 11.85 -2.83 -4.54
CA ASP A 202 11.15 -1.68 -5.10
C ASP A 202 10.30 -0.99 -4.01
N ALA A 203 9.62 -1.76 -3.15
CA ALA A 203 8.89 -1.21 -2.00
C ALA A 203 9.80 -0.48 -1.00
N VAL A 204 10.96 -1.06 -0.66
CA VAL A 204 11.96 -0.45 0.21
C VAL A 204 12.53 0.84 -0.40
N MET A 205 12.82 0.84 -1.69
CA MET A 205 13.39 2.00 -2.37
C MET A 205 12.38 3.14 -2.55
N MET A 206 11.11 2.80 -2.80
CA MET A 206 10.01 3.77 -2.79
C MET A 206 9.85 4.40 -1.40
N LEU A 207 9.92 3.60 -0.34
CA LEU A 207 9.95 4.08 1.04
C LEU A 207 11.12 5.02 1.30
N HIS A 208 12.32 4.64 0.85
CA HIS A 208 13.53 5.45 0.98
C HIS A 208 13.40 6.80 0.28
N GLN A 209 12.88 6.82 -0.94
CA GLN A 209 12.66 8.04 -1.72
C GLN A 209 11.57 8.92 -1.13
N ASN A 210 10.42 8.37 -0.76
CA ASN A 210 9.29 9.16 -0.30
C ASN A 210 9.47 9.72 1.11
N LEU A 211 10.23 9.02 1.96
CA LEU A 211 10.52 9.48 3.32
C LEU A 211 11.72 10.43 3.37
N LEU A 212 12.56 10.51 2.35
CA LEU A 212 13.68 11.46 2.30
C LEU A 212 13.37 12.58 1.30
N SER A 213 13.05 13.77 1.80
CA SER A 213 12.85 14.97 0.97
C SER A 213 14.17 15.73 0.82
N GLU A 214 14.60 15.89 -0.43
CA GLU A 214 15.75 16.65 -0.93
C GLU A 214 17.16 16.35 -0.36
N LEU A 215 18.16 16.71 -1.17
CA LEU A 215 19.60 16.43 -1.10
C LEU A 215 20.23 16.73 0.28
N LEU A 216 20.08 15.80 1.21
CA LEU A 216 20.84 15.77 2.46
C LEU A 216 22.09 14.87 2.32
N GLU A 217 23.12 15.16 3.12
CA GLU A 217 24.38 14.38 3.13
C GLU A 217 24.13 12.90 3.45
N GLN A 218 24.79 12.02 2.69
CA GLN A 218 24.51 10.57 2.62
C GLN A 218 24.55 9.84 3.98
N GLU A 219 25.37 10.29 4.94
CA GLU A 219 25.44 9.72 6.29
C GLU A 219 24.25 10.10 7.19
N ARG A 220 23.74 11.34 7.05
CA ARG A 220 22.54 11.78 7.81
C ARG A 220 21.26 11.14 7.27
N ASN A 221 21.25 10.80 5.98
CA ASN A 221 20.09 10.19 5.31
C ASN A 221 19.70 8.85 5.93
N SER A 222 20.67 8.00 6.28
CA SER A 222 20.39 6.69 6.86
C SER A 222 19.73 6.78 8.24
N ILE A 223 20.20 7.71 9.08
CA ILE A 223 19.65 7.92 10.43
C ILE A 223 18.24 8.52 10.33
N ILE A 224 18.07 9.57 9.53
CA ILE A 224 16.77 10.22 9.32
C ILE A 224 15.76 9.23 8.74
N PHE A 225 16.18 8.42 7.76
CA PHE A 225 15.33 7.40 7.18
C PHE A 225 14.89 6.37 8.23
N GLN A 226 15.82 5.88 9.06
CA GLN A 226 15.51 4.94 10.13
C GLN A 226 14.52 5.55 11.14
N GLU A 227 14.72 6.80 11.57
CA GLU A 227 13.80 7.49 12.49
C GLU A 227 12.39 7.62 11.90
N LYS A 228 12.29 8.01 10.62
CA LYS A 228 11.01 8.08 9.91
C LYS A 228 10.36 6.70 9.77
N MET A 229 11.13 5.67 9.47
CA MET A 229 10.63 4.29 9.43
C MET A 229 10.11 3.83 10.80
N VAL A 230 10.78 4.17 11.89
CA VAL A 230 10.30 3.88 13.25
C VAL A 230 8.96 4.59 13.51
N ALA A 231 8.82 5.85 13.13
CA ALA A 231 7.55 6.58 13.26
C ALA A 231 6.44 5.97 12.40
N VAL A 232 6.78 5.45 11.22
CA VAL A 232 5.88 4.70 10.35
C VAL A 232 5.44 3.41 11.04
N TYR A 233 6.35 2.60 11.60
CA TYR A 233 6.01 1.37 12.32
C TYR A 233 5.21 1.62 13.61
N SER A 234 5.40 2.76 14.29
CA SER A 234 4.64 3.08 15.51
C SER A 234 3.12 3.21 15.28
N GLN A 235 2.69 3.37 14.03
CA GLN A 235 1.27 3.44 13.66
C GLN A 235 0.63 2.06 13.51
N LEU A 236 1.41 0.97 13.48
CA LEU A 236 0.90 -0.40 13.35
C LEU A 236 0.57 -1.04 14.70
N THR A 237 -0.29 -2.06 14.68
CA THR A 237 -0.51 -2.89 15.88
C THR A 237 0.72 -3.73 16.22
N THR A 238 0.82 -4.21 17.45
CA THR A 238 1.96 -5.05 17.85
C THR A 238 1.99 -6.36 17.07
N THR A 239 0.82 -6.94 16.80
CA THR A 239 0.67 -8.13 15.95
C THR A 239 1.22 -7.86 14.55
N ASP A 240 0.83 -6.74 13.95
CA ASP A 240 1.30 -6.37 12.61
C ASP A 240 2.82 -6.25 12.51
N CYS A 241 3.46 -5.67 13.53
CA CYS A 241 4.91 -5.57 13.62
C CYS A 241 5.58 -6.94 13.82
N VAL A 242 4.98 -7.83 14.62
CA VAL A 242 5.48 -9.19 14.83
C VAL A 242 5.38 -10.02 13.55
N ASP A 243 4.28 -9.91 12.82
CA ASP A 243 4.09 -10.61 11.54
C ASP A 243 5.10 -10.15 10.50
N LEU A 244 5.33 -8.83 10.39
CA LEU A 244 6.37 -8.27 9.52
C LEU A 244 7.77 -8.75 9.92
N TYR A 245 8.07 -8.86 11.22
CA TYR A 245 9.33 -9.42 11.69
C TYR A 245 9.48 -10.89 11.27
N GLY A 246 8.40 -11.66 11.36
CA GLY A 246 8.33 -13.04 10.88
C GLY A 246 8.64 -13.16 9.38
N HIS A 247 8.07 -12.27 8.56
CA HIS A 247 8.38 -12.20 7.13
C HIS A 247 9.85 -11.86 6.87
N PHE A 248 10.38 -10.82 7.53
CA PHE A 248 11.75 -10.36 7.34
C PHE A 248 12.81 -11.35 7.83
N SER A 249 12.48 -12.17 8.83
CA SER A 249 13.39 -13.18 9.40
C SER A 249 13.40 -14.51 8.64
N ASN A 250 12.64 -14.64 7.55
CA ASN A 250 12.58 -15.88 6.77
C ASN A 250 13.88 -16.15 5.97
N ASN A 251 14.03 -17.39 5.51
CA ASN A 251 15.21 -17.80 4.74
C ASN A 251 15.35 -17.10 3.39
N ASP A 252 14.24 -16.69 2.77
CA ASP A 252 14.27 -16.04 1.46
C ASP A 252 14.87 -14.63 1.55
N THR A 253 14.44 -13.84 2.54
CA THR A 253 15.00 -12.52 2.84
C THR A 253 16.43 -12.64 3.35
N HIS A 254 16.72 -13.66 4.16
CA HIS A 254 18.10 -13.97 4.55
C HIS A 254 19.00 -14.23 3.32
N SER A 255 18.53 -15.01 2.35
CA SER A 255 19.24 -15.29 1.10
C SER A 255 19.50 -14.02 0.29
N LEU A 256 18.49 -13.14 0.21
CA LEU A 256 18.61 -11.86 -0.48
C LEU A 256 19.66 -10.97 0.21
N LEU A 257 19.57 -10.81 1.52
CA LEU A 257 20.52 -10.01 2.30
C LEU A 257 21.94 -10.56 2.20
N TYR A 258 22.12 -11.88 2.30
CA TYR A 258 23.41 -12.53 2.11
C TYR A 258 23.99 -12.21 0.72
N THR A 259 23.16 -12.28 -0.33
CA THR A 259 23.57 -11.95 -1.70
C THR A 259 24.09 -10.51 -1.80
N PHE A 260 23.29 -9.54 -1.34
CA PHE A 260 23.65 -8.12 -1.40
C PHE A 260 24.84 -7.78 -0.50
N PHE A 261 24.92 -8.35 0.71
CA PHE A 261 26.03 -8.17 1.64
C PHE A 261 27.37 -8.61 1.05
N ASN A 262 27.42 -9.78 0.42
CA ASN A 262 28.67 -10.29 -0.17
C ASN A 262 29.12 -9.44 -1.35
N ILE A 263 28.19 -8.97 -2.19
CA ILE A 263 28.51 -8.06 -3.31
C ILE A 263 29.00 -6.71 -2.78
N ALA A 264 28.30 -6.13 -1.80
CA ALA A 264 28.69 -4.88 -1.14
C ALA A 264 30.10 -4.98 -0.51
N SER A 265 30.41 -6.12 0.09
CA SER A 265 31.71 -6.44 0.70
C SER A 265 32.82 -6.73 -0.32
N GLY A 266 32.51 -6.77 -1.62
CA GLY A 266 33.49 -6.96 -2.70
C GLY A 266 33.79 -8.41 -3.06
N SER A 267 32.93 -9.36 -2.67
CA SER A 267 33.03 -10.74 -3.14
C SER A 267 32.78 -10.85 -4.64
N THR A 268 33.45 -11.79 -5.29
CA THR A 268 33.29 -12.06 -6.72
C THR A 268 32.40 -13.28 -6.95
N PHE A 269 31.60 -13.24 -8.02
CA PHE A 269 30.69 -14.31 -8.40
C PHE A 269 30.83 -14.60 -9.89
N GLU A 270 30.82 -15.88 -10.29
CA GLU A 270 30.98 -16.27 -11.70
C GLU A 270 29.88 -15.69 -12.61
N TRP A 271 28.68 -15.50 -12.08
CA TRP A 271 27.53 -15.01 -12.82
C TRP A 271 27.44 -13.49 -12.87
N LEU A 272 28.18 -12.75 -12.03
CA LEU A 272 28.10 -11.30 -11.92
C LEU A 272 29.33 -10.66 -12.59
N PRO A 273 29.16 -9.80 -13.61
CA PRO A 273 30.28 -9.08 -14.21
C PRO A 273 30.93 -8.14 -13.19
N LEU A 274 32.18 -7.73 -13.45
CA LEU A 274 32.87 -6.74 -12.64
C LEU A 274 32.08 -5.42 -12.64
N LEU A 275 31.62 -5.01 -11.46
CA LEU A 275 30.85 -3.80 -11.27
C LEU A 275 31.75 -2.57 -11.25
N ASN A 276 31.31 -1.49 -11.90
CA ASN A 276 31.94 -0.19 -11.75
C ASN A 276 31.54 0.48 -10.41
N SER A 277 32.09 1.66 -10.13
CA SER A 277 31.85 2.37 -8.87
C SER A 277 30.39 2.75 -8.65
N GLU A 278 29.67 3.14 -9.70
CA GLU A 278 28.26 3.55 -9.61
C GLU A 278 27.35 2.35 -9.37
N GLU A 279 27.59 1.25 -10.10
CA GLU A 279 26.84 0.00 -9.95
C GLU A 279 27.05 -0.60 -8.55
N LYS A 280 28.29 -0.57 -8.06
CA LYS A 280 28.61 -1.00 -6.69
C LYS A 280 27.92 -0.10 -5.65
N SER A 281 27.87 1.20 -5.91
CA SER A 281 27.21 2.16 -5.00
C SER A 281 25.70 1.93 -4.95
N ALA A 282 25.05 1.62 -6.08
CA ALA A 282 23.63 1.29 -6.13
C ALA A 282 23.31 0.03 -5.29
N VAL A 283 24.12 -1.02 -5.41
CA VAL A 283 23.97 -2.24 -4.59
C VAL A 283 24.12 -1.94 -3.10
N ILE A 284 25.11 -1.13 -2.71
CA ILE A 284 25.33 -0.72 -1.31
C ILE A 284 24.15 0.12 -0.80
N GLU A 285 23.64 1.07 -1.60
CA GLU A 285 22.52 1.94 -1.22
C GLU A 285 21.25 1.11 -0.97
N VAL A 286 20.91 0.20 -1.90
CA VAL A 286 19.76 -0.71 -1.73
C VAL A 286 19.94 -1.60 -0.50
N PHE A 287 21.12 -2.20 -0.31
CA PHE A 287 21.40 -3.05 0.85
C PHE A 287 21.21 -2.28 2.17
N ASN A 288 21.74 -1.08 2.26
CA ASN A 288 21.61 -0.24 3.45
C ASN A 288 20.15 0.18 3.69
N ALA A 289 19.40 0.52 2.65
CA ALA A 289 17.98 0.86 2.76
C ALA A 289 17.16 -0.32 3.32
N ILE A 290 17.39 -1.54 2.82
CA ILE A 290 16.75 -2.75 3.33
C ILE A 290 17.08 -2.94 4.82
N CYS A 291 18.36 -2.88 5.18
CA CYS A 291 18.80 -3.01 6.56
C CYS A 291 18.17 -1.95 7.48
N CYS A 292 18.03 -0.70 7.02
CA CYS A 292 17.36 0.37 7.77
C CYS A 292 15.88 0.08 8.02
N VAL A 293 15.14 -0.34 6.99
CA VAL A 293 13.72 -0.72 7.11
C VAL A 293 13.56 -1.84 8.14
N MET A 294 14.39 -2.87 8.04
CA MET A 294 14.35 -4.03 8.92
C MET A 294 14.73 -3.67 10.37
N GLU A 295 15.81 -2.92 10.58
CA GLU A 295 16.26 -2.54 11.92
C GLU A 295 15.30 -1.55 12.60
N ALA A 296 14.67 -0.64 11.85
CA ALA A 296 13.63 0.25 12.37
C ALA A 296 12.47 -0.53 12.99
N LEU A 297 12.06 -1.66 12.38
CA LEU A 297 11.03 -2.54 12.95
C LEU A 297 11.47 -3.13 14.29
N ARG A 298 12.73 -3.55 14.41
CA ARG A 298 13.26 -4.09 15.67
C ARG A 298 13.32 -3.03 16.77
N ILE A 299 13.70 -1.80 16.42
CA ILE A 299 13.67 -0.66 17.34
C ILE A 299 12.24 -0.42 17.85
N GLU A 300 11.25 -0.42 16.96
CA GLU A 300 9.85 -0.23 17.33
C GLU A 300 9.32 -1.39 18.20
N LEU A 301 9.62 -2.65 17.86
CA LEU A 301 9.27 -3.80 18.70
C LEU A 301 9.90 -3.72 20.10
N ARG A 302 11.15 -3.25 20.19
CA ARG A 302 11.81 -3.02 21.48
C ARG A 302 11.12 -1.94 22.32
N LYS A 303 10.62 -0.86 21.70
CA LYS A 303 9.80 0.16 22.40
C LYS A 303 8.52 -0.44 22.98
N ARG A 304 7.99 -1.49 22.34
CA ARG A 304 6.83 -2.28 22.80
C ARG A 304 7.21 -3.41 23.75
N TYR A 305 8.42 -3.38 24.32
CA TYR A 305 8.95 -4.38 25.24
C TYR A 305 9.10 -5.79 24.66
N LEU A 306 9.20 -5.91 23.33
CA LEU A 306 9.47 -7.16 22.64
C LEU A 306 10.94 -7.21 22.19
N LEU A 307 11.68 -8.20 22.69
CA LEU A 307 13.05 -8.45 22.29
C LEU A 307 13.09 -9.34 21.05
N THR A 308 13.92 -8.96 20.07
CA THR A 308 14.07 -9.68 18.80
C THR A 308 15.54 -9.96 18.51
N GLU A 309 15.81 -11.12 17.89
CA GLU A 309 17.15 -11.40 17.36
C GLU A 309 17.49 -10.46 16.20
N PRO A 310 18.76 -10.07 16.03
CA PRO A 310 19.23 -9.39 14.84
C PRO A 310 19.01 -10.24 13.59
N TYR A 311 18.62 -9.58 12.50
CA TYR A 311 18.58 -10.24 11.20
C TYR A 311 20.00 -10.65 10.81
N ARG A 312 20.13 -11.91 10.39
CA ARG A 312 21.42 -12.49 10.01
C ARG A 312 21.65 -12.21 8.53
N TYR A 313 22.89 -11.96 8.14
CA TYR A 313 23.30 -11.80 6.73
C TYR A 313 24.82 -11.95 6.58
N ASP A 314 25.59 -11.60 7.62
CA ASP A 314 26.99 -11.97 7.75
C ASP A 314 27.07 -13.34 8.45
N VAL A 315 27.41 -14.39 7.71
CA VAL A 315 27.66 -15.71 8.30
C VAL A 315 29.05 -16.12 7.89
N ALA A 316 29.87 -16.52 8.86
CA ALA A 316 31.25 -16.93 8.62
C ALA A 316 31.38 -18.09 7.62
N LYS A 317 30.32 -18.89 7.42
CA LYS A 317 30.17 -19.90 6.35
C LYS A 317 28.70 -20.25 6.09
N PRO A 318 28.05 -19.74 5.04
CA PRO A 318 26.92 -20.42 4.46
C PRO A 318 27.30 -20.75 3.01
N LYS A 319 27.30 -22.04 2.67
CA LYS A 319 27.22 -22.46 1.27
C LYS A 319 25.80 -22.20 0.77
N MET A 320 25.35 -20.95 0.84
CA MET A 320 24.02 -20.58 0.39
C MET A 320 24.14 -20.31 -1.10
N GLU A 321 23.58 -21.21 -1.90
CA GLU A 321 23.54 -21.03 -3.33
C GLU A 321 22.61 -19.85 -3.65
N ILE A 322 23.16 -18.83 -4.31
CA ILE A 322 22.37 -17.68 -4.72
C ILE A 322 21.48 -18.14 -5.87
N ASP A 323 20.17 -18.18 -5.61
CA ASP A 323 19.17 -18.59 -6.59
C ASP A 323 19.03 -17.58 -7.75
N LEU A 324 18.33 -17.99 -8.80
CA LEU A 324 18.15 -17.15 -9.99
C LEU A 324 17.37 -15.86 -9.69
N ARG A 325 16.45 -15.88 -8.73
CA ARG A 325 15.60 -14.72 -8.39
C ARG A 325 16.44 -13.60 -7.78
N ASN A 326 17.32 -13.94 -6.84
CA ASN A 326 18.23 -12.99 -6.21
C ASN A 326 19.29 -12.47 -7.20
N ARG A 327 19.78 -13.32 -8.12
CA ARG A 327 20.66 -12.86 -9.22
C ARG A 327 19.97 -11.82 -10.09
N ASN A 328 18.74 -12.08 -10.52
CA ASN A 328 17.96 -11.17 -11.33
C ASN A 328 17.67 -9.85 -10.61
N ALA A 329 17.42 -9.91 -9.30
CA ALA A 329 17.24 -8.72 -8.48
C ALA A 329 18.49 -7.84 -8.43
N VAL A 330 19.68 -8.43 -8.31
CA VAL A 330 20.95 -7.70 -8.39
C VAL A 330 21.10 -6.98 -9.73
N PHE A 331 20.86 -7.68 -10.85
CA PHE A 331 20.93 -7.05 -12.18
C PHE A 331 19.94 -5.90 -12.34
N ARG A 332 18.71 -6.07 -11.84
CA ARG A 332 17.70 -5.00 -11.87
C ARG A 332 18.12 -3.79 -11.05
N VAL A 333 18.68 -4.01 -9.85
CA VAL A 333 19.20 -2.92 -9.02
C VAL A 333 20.26 -2.11 -9.74
N ILE A 334 21.22 -2.80 -10.36
CA ILE A 334 22.29 -2.18 -11.15
C ILE A 334 21.71 -1.37 -12.31
N GLN A 335 20.65 -1.85 -12.96
CA GLN A 335 20.02 -1.18 -14.09
C GLN A 335 19.21 0.06 -13.69
N ILE A 336 18.45 -0.01 -12.60
CA ILE A 336 17.43 0.98 -12.23
C ILE A 336 17.94 2.01 -11.24
N TYR A 337 18.69 1.57 -10.23
CA TYR A 337 19.10 2.43 -9.11
C TYR A 337 20.53 2.97 -9.26
N LYS A 338 21.21 2.71 -10.38
CA LYS A 338 22.41 3.47 -10.73
C LYS A 338 22.05 4.94 -10.88
N ARG A 339 22.79 5.84 -10.22
CA ARG A 339 22.56 7.29 -10.31
C ARG A 339 23.01 7.82 -11.67
N THR A 340 22.14 7.74 -12.67
CA THR A 340 22.24 8.63 -13.85
C THR A 340 21.75 10.02 -13.46
N HIS A 341 22.53 11.07 -13.74
CA HIS A 341 22.23 12.47 -13.39
C HIS A 341 20.72 12.81 -13.44
N ILE A 342 20.13 13.03 -12.27
CA ILE A 342 18.71 13.37 -12.10
C ILE A 342 18.54 14.86 -12.39
N ILE A 343 17.69 15.20 -13.36
CA ILE A 343 17.14 16.55 -13.52
C ILE A 343 16.21 16.77 -12.32
N ALA A 344 16.41 17.85 -11.56
CA ALA A 344 15.69 18.13 -10.33
C ALA A 344 14.16 18.20 -10.57
N GLY A 345 13.39 17.47 -9.76
CA GLY A 345 11.93 17.37 -9.85
C GLY A 345 11.20 18.72 -9.76
N ASP A 346 11.78 19.69 -9.05
CA ASP A 346 11.25 21.05 -8.92
C ASP A 346 11.07 21.79 -10.24
N VAL A 347 11.93 21.55 -11.24
CA VAL A 347 11.81 22.21 -12.55
C VAL A 347 10.61 21.66 -13.32
N ILE A 348 10.32 20.37 -13.13
CA ILE A 348 9.20 19.69 -13.78
C ILE A 348 7.88 20.07 -13.10
N GLU A 349 7.83 20.12 -11.77
CA GLU A 349 6.64 20.55 -11.01
C GLU A 349 6.28 22.02 -11.30
N GLN A 350 7.29 22.90 -11.43
CA GLN A 350 7.10 24.31 -11.81
C GLN A 350 6.61 24.47 -13.26
N LEU A 351 7.07 23.60 -14.17
CA LEU A 351 6.55 23.56 -15.54
C LEU A 351 5.09 23.08 -15.57
N PHE A 352 4.72 22.10 -14.74
CA PHE A 352 3.34 21.64 -14.62
C PHE A 352 2.40 22.72 -14.10
N GLN A 353 2.77 23.40 -13.02
CA GLN A 353 1.96 24.50 -12.46
C GLN A 353 1.80 25.68 -13.45
N TYR A 354 2.81 25.93 -14.28
CA TYR A 354 2.75 26.98 -15.29
C TYR A 354 1.80 26.63 -16.45
N MET A 355 1.76 25.35 -16.85
CA MET A 355 0.87 24.89 -17.91
C MET A 355 -0.60 24.85 -17.48
N GLU A 356 -0.89 24.50 -16.22
CA GLU A 356 -2.25 24.52 -15.67
C GLU A 356 -2.86 25.92 -15.52
N GLN A 357 -2.05 26.98 -15.57
CA GLN A 357 -2.52 28.38 -15.51
C GLN A 357 -2.83 28.99 -16.89
N ILE A 358 -2.52 28.28 -17.98
CA ILE A 358 -2.67 28.78 -19.35
C ILE A 358 -3.92 28.20 -20.06
N ASP A 359 -4.63 27.28 -19.41
CA ASP A 359 -6.01 26.86 -19.75
C ASP A 359 -7.03 27.41 -18.75
#